data_AF-A0A969CQF2-F1
#
_entry.id   AF-A0A969CQF2-F1
#
_cell.length_a   1.000
_cell.length_b   1.000
_cell.length_c   1.000
_cell.angle_alpha   90.00
_cell.angle_beta   90.00
_cell.angle_gamma   90.00
#
_symmetry.space_group_name_H-M   'P 1'
#
loop_
_entity.id
_entity.type
_entity.pdbx_description
1 polymer ?
#
loop_
_entity_poly.entity_id
_entity_poly.type
_entity_poly.pdbx_seq_one_letter_code
_entity_poly.pdbx_strand_id
1 'polypeptide(L)'
;MAKQNAARRIGLLAIRGCNNSNRSGDVIFVHGLGDHPIKAWHPNPRKIENEIDTEDFWQRKLPELDFWLNWLGEYRSDLGIWSYGYEAMPFEEDTVLPIKEKGKASPIFDQASDLLKRLEMKNFRERPRIFVTHSLGGLVVKETLYSAYDYCN
;
A
#
# COMPACT_ATOMS: atom_id res chain seq x y z
N MET A 1 11.86 -27.49 12.49
CA MET A 1 10.47 -27.15 12.12
C MET A 1 10.52 -25.91 11.25
N ALA A 2 10.18 -26.01 9.96
CA ALA A 2 10.09 -24.86 9.09
C ALA A 2 8.92 -23.98 9.56
N LYS A 3 9.19 -22.72 9.90
CA LYS A 3 8.13 -21.75 10.17
C LYS A 3 7.31 -21.61 8.87
N GLN A 4 6.04 -21.98 8.90
CA GLN A 4 5.09 -21.53 7.89
C GLN A 4 4.99 -20.01 8.04
N ASN A 5 5.72 -19.28 7.19
CA ASN A 5 5.47 -17.85 7.04
C ASN A 5 4.08 -17.71 6.40
N ALA A 6 3.16 -17.08 7.11
CA ALA A 6 1.88 -16.69 6.52
C ALA A 6 2.15 -15.78 5.31
N ALA A 7 1.31 -15.90 4.27
CA ALA A 7 1.46 -15.10 3.06
C ALA A 7 1.35 -13.60 3.39
N ARG A 8 2.27 -12.80 2.85
CA ARG A 8 2.33 -11.35 3.05
C ARG A 8 1.01 -10.70 2.64
N ARG A 9 0.49 -9.79 3.48
CA ARG A 9 -0.75 -9.06 3.16
C ARG A 9 -0.49 -8.00 2.08
N ILE A 10 -1.22 -8.11 0.98
CA ILE A 10 -1.17 -7.20 -0.17
C ILE A 10 -2.56 -6.60 -0.45
N GLY A 11 -2.59 -5.59 -1.32
CA GLY A 11 -3.76 -4.80 -1.66
C GLY A 11 -3.87 -3.52 -0.82
N LEU A 12 -5.08 -2.95 -0.81
CA LEU A 12 -5.39 -1.73 -0.07
C LEU A 12 -5.76 -2.08 1.37
N LEU A 13 -4.82 -1.86 2.28
CA LEU A 13 -4.89 -2.25 3.69
C LEU A 13 -5.42 -1.09 4.53
N ALA A 14 -6.45 -1.36 5.33
CA ALA A 14 -6.99 -0.40 6.29
C ALA A 14 -6.08 -0.31 7.52
N ILE A 15 -5.72 0.92 7.91
CA ILE A 15 -4.83 1.15 9.05
C ILE A 15 -5.60 1.84 10.18
N ARG A 16 -6.22 2.99 9.90
CA ARG A 16 -6.98 3.74 10.91
C ARG A 16 -8.04 4.62 10.28
N GLY A 17 -9.19 4.81 10.95
CA GLY A 17 -10.26 5.69 10.48
C GLY A 17 -11.04 5.21 9.24
N CYS A 18 -10.65 4.10 8.62
CA CYS A 18 -11.23 3.57 7.38
C CYS A 18 -12.71 3.15 7.46
N ASN A 19 -13.21 2.85 8.66
CA ASN A 19 -14.60 2.47 8.91
C ASN A 19 -15.50 3.68 9.24
N ASN A 20 -14.92 4.87 9.41
CA ASN A 20 -15.70 6.09 9.61
C ASN A 20 -16.33 6.51 8.27
N SER A 21 -17.66 6.43 8.18
CA SER A 21 -18.43 6.87 7.00
C SER A 21 -18.41 8.39 6.81
N ASN A 22 -18.18 9.14 7.90
CA ASN A 22 -18.18 10.60 7.91
C ASN A 22 -16.76 11.19 7.82
N ARG A 23 -15.76 10.36 7.49
CA ARG A 23 -14.39 10.85 7.29
C ARG A 23 -14.35 11.89 6.16
N SER A 24 -13.54 12.93 6.36
CA SER A 24 -13.40 14.06 5.45
C SER A 24 -12.58 13.74 4.20
N GLY A 25 -11.78 12.66 4.23
CA GLY A 25 -10.92 12.24 3.14
C GLY A 25 -10.11 10.99 3.46
N ASP A 26 -9.27 10.60 2.52
CA ASP A 26 -8.43 9.41 2.62
C ASP A 26 -6.97 9.73 2.28
N VAL A 27 -6.04 9.18 3.07
CA VAL A 27 -4.60 9.23 2.83
C VAL A 27 -4.12 7.81 2.53
N ILE A 28 -3.50 7.62 1.37
CA ILE A 28 -3.08 6.32 0.87
C ILE A 28 -1.57 6.32 0.72
N PHE A 29 -0.91 5.52 1.54
CA PHE A 29 0.53 5.33 1.51
C PHE A 29 0.90 4.23 0.52
N VAL A 30 1.90 4.47 -0.34
CA VAL A 30 2.33 3.53 -1.37
C VAL A 30 3.84 3.34 -1.29
N HIS A 31 4.26 2.14 -0.90
CA HIS A 31 5.68 1.81 -0.72
C HIS A 31 6.42 1.61 -2.05
N GLY A 32 7.75 1.55 -1.99
CA GLY A 32 8.63 1.36 -3.15
C GLY A 32 9.05 -0.10 -3.38
N LEU A 33 10.00 -0.29 -4.30
CA LEU A 33 10.57 -1.60 -4.63
C LEU A 33 11.26 -2.26 -3.44
N GLY A 34 11.07 -3.58 -3.25
CA GLY A 34 11.70 -4.35 -2.19
C GLY A 34 11.15 -4.10 -0.79
N ASP A 35 10.22 -3.15 -0.63
CA ASP A 35 9.77 -2.69 0.68
C ASP A 35 8.48 -3.40 1.15
N HIS A 36 7.93 -3.01 2.30
CA HIS A 36 6.71 -3.54 2.91
C HIS A 36 5.71 -2.42 3.24
N PRO A 37 4.39 -2.61 3.03
CA PRO A 37 3.37 -1.59 3.27
C PRO A 37 3.34 -1.00 4.69
N ILE A 38 3.92 -1.70 5.66
CA ILE A 38 4.06 -1.23 7.04
C ILE A 38 5.51 -0.87 7.40
N LYS A 39 6.52 -1.63 6.92
CA LYS A 39 7.94 -1.38 7.30
C LYS A 39 8.45 -0.07 6.71
N ALA A 40 8.02 0.28 5.50
CA ALA A 40 8.40 1.50 4.80
C ALA A 40 8.19 2.78 5.62
N TRP A 41 7.24 2.73 6.56
CA TRP A 41 6.78 3.87 7.35
C TRP A 41 7.05 3.71 8.85
N HIS A 42 7.76 2.66 9.23
CA HIS A 42 8.08 2.37 10.62
C HIS A 42 9.45 2.95 10.98
N PRO A 43 9.60 3.74 12.07
CA PRO A 43 10.89 4.35 12.44
C PRO A 43 12.01 3.34 12.68
N ASN A 44 11.66 2.14 13.15
CA ASN A 44 12.60 1.04 13.36
C ASN A 44 12.02 -0.31 12.87
N PRO A 45 12.07 -0.58 11.55
CA PRO A 45 11.33 -1.69 10.94
C PRO A 45 11.83 -3.08 11.38
N ARG A 46 13.06 -3.18 11.88
CA ARG A 46 13.63 -4.44 12.41
C ARG A 46 12.87 -4.96 13.63
N LYS A 47 12.20 -4.09 14.40
CA LYS A 47 11.42 -4.50 15.57
C LYS A 47 10.22 -5.38 15.21
N ILE A 48 9.66 -5.21 14.02
CA ILE A 48 8.43 -5.90 13.59
C ILE A 48 8.68 -6.96 12.53
N GLU A 49 9.90 -7.07 12.00
CA GLU A 49 10.23 -7.88 10.83
C GLU A 49 9.80 -9.35 10.94
N ASN A 50 9.94 -9.96 12.12
CA ASN A 50 9.66 -11.38 12.32
C ASN A 50 8.18 -11.70 12.60
N GLU A 51 7.36 -10.66 12.83
CA GLU A 51 5.96 -10.81 13.25
C GLU A 51 4.97 -10.18 12.27
N ILE A 52 5.45 -9.31 11.36
CA ILE A 52 4.61 -8.47 10.51
C ILE A 52 3.64 -9.23 9.60
N ASP A 53 3.98 -10.46 9.23
CA ASP A 53 3.13 -11.31 8.39
C ASP A 53 2.19 -12.20 9.21
N THR A 54 2.24 -12.14 10.54
CA THR A 54 1.38 -12.95 11.42
C THR A 54 0.01 -12.32 11.62
N GLU A 55 -1.03 -13.15 11.77
CA GLU A 55 -2.39 -12.66 12.07
C GLU A 55 -2.45 -11.87 13.38
N ASP A 56 -1.68 -12.30 14.40
CA ASP A 56 -1.59 -11.62 15.68
C ASP A 56 -1.09 -10.18 15.53
N PHE A 57 -0.08 -9.97 14.67
CA PHE A 57 0.40 -8.63 14.38
C PHE A 57 -0.71 -7.76 13.79
N TRP A 58 -1.42 -8.23 12.77
CA TRP A 58 -2.45 -7.43 12.10
C TRP A 58 -3.68 -7.15 12.98
N GLN A 59 -4.08 -8.10 13.83
CA GLN A 59 -5.27 -7.94 14.67
C GLN A 59 -5.00 -7.18 15.97
N ARG A 60 -3.83 -7.40 16.59
CA ARG A 60 -3.55 -6.89 17.94
C ARG A 60 -2.47 -5.81 17.96
N LYS A 61 -1.38 -6.00 17.21
CA LYS A 61 -0.22 -5.09 17.30
C LYS A 61 -0.33 -3.89 16.40
N LEU A 62 -0.86 -4.03 15.19
CA LEU A 62 -0.98 -2.94 14.22
C LEU A 62 -1.76 -1.74 14.78
N PRO A 63 -2.92 -1.90 15.45
CA PRO A 63 -3.66 -0.75 15.98
C PRO A 63 -2.89 0.06 17.03
N GLU A 64 -1.96 -0.59 17.74
CA GLU A 64 -1.15 0.01 18.81
C GLU A 64 0.28 0.34 18.35
N LEU A 65 0.60 0.09 17.07
CA LEU A 65 1.95 0.25 16.55
C LEU A 65 2.38 1.71 16.55
N ASP A 66 3.59 1.97 17.03
CA ASP A 66 4.18 3.30 17.12
C ASP A 66 4.86 3.68 15.80
N PHE A 67 4.08 4.16 14.83
CA PHE A 67 4.57 4.50 13.50
C PHE A 67 3.75 5.57 12.78
N TRP A 68 4.31 6.11 11.69
CA TRP A 68 3.81 7.28 10.98
C TRP A 68 2.32 7.23 10.62
N LEU A 69 1.82 6.08 10.17
CA LEU A 69 0.43 5.96 9.73
C LEU A 69 -0.54 6.01 10.92
N ASN A 70 -0.18 5.39 12.06
CA ASN A 70 -0.99 5.50 13.27
C ASN A 70 -0.94 6.89 13.86
N TRP A 71 0.25 7.51 13.94
CA TRP A 71 0.38 8.89 14.44
C TRP A 71 -0.46 9.87 13.63
N LEU A 72 -0.46 9.74 12.30
CA LEU A 72 -1.29 10.58 11.44
C LEU A 72 -2.79 10.33 11.67
N GLY A 73 -3.21 9.07 11.80
CA GLY A 73 -4.61 8.72 12.05
C GLY A 73 -5.10 9.10 13.45
N GLU A 74 -4.21 9.19 14.44
CA GLU A 74 -4.49 9.73 15.77
C GLU A 74 -4.67 11.24 15.73
N TYR A 75 -3.74 11.92 15.06
CA TYR A 75 -3.78 13.36 14.92
C TYR A 75 -4.95 13.84 14.06
N ARG A 76 -5.34 13.05 13.03
CA ARG A 76 -6.44 13.33 12.11
C ARG A 76 -7.43 12.16 12.07
N SER A 77 -8.20 12.02 13.16
CA SER A 77 -9.26 11.00 13.27
C SER A 77 -10.41 11.17 12.28
N ASP A 78 -10.48 12.33 11.62
CA ASP A 78 -11.41 12.60 10.53
C ASP A 78 -10.92 12.06 9.17
N LEU A 79 -9.73 11.45 9.07
CA LEU A 79 -9.21 10.84 7.85
C LEU A 79 -9.21 9.31 7.90
N GLY A 80 -9.35 8.69 6.74
CA GLY A 80 -9.06 7.27 6.55
C GLY A 80 -7.60 7.08 6.13
N ILE A 81 -6.83 6.36 6.94
CA ILE A 81 -5.42 6.06 6.66
C ILE A 81 -5.30 4.65 6.10
N TRP A 82 -4.76 4.55 4.89
CA TRP A 82 -4.60 3.32 4.15
C TRP A 82 -3.14 3.10 3.78
N SER A 83 -2.74 1.84 3.66
CA SER A 83 -1.47 1.47 3.05
C SER A 83 -1.71 0.51 1.91
N TYR A 84 -1.18 0.81 0.72
CA TYR A 84 -1.23 -0.08 -0.43
C TYR A 84 0.02 -0.95 -0.46
N GLY A 85 -0.18 -2.25 -0.31
CA GLY A 85 0.86 -3.27 -0.38
C GLY A 85 0.84 -4.01 -1.70
N TYR A 86 1.99 -4.17 -2.33
CA TYR A 86 2.13 -5.06 -3.47
C TYR A 86 3.44 -5.84 -3.39
N GLU A 87 3.54 -6.92 -4.15
CA GLU A 87 4.79 -7.64 -4.32
C GLU A 87 5.74 -6.79 -5.15
N ALA A 88 6.60 -6.07 -4.45
CA ALA A 88 7.65 -5.29 -5.06
C ALA A 88 8.93 -6.13 -5.02
N MET A 89 9.00 -7.17 -5.86
CA MET A 89 10.18 -8.06 -5.91
C MET A 89 11.44 -7.22 -6.16
N PRO A 90 12.54 -7.40 -5.39
CA PRO A 90 13.81 -6.76 -5.70
C PRO A 90 14.22 -7.09 -7.14
N PHE A 91 14.93 -6.17 -7.81
CA PHE A 91 15.62 -6.50 -9.05
C PHE A 91 16.51 -7.72 -8.78
N GLU A 92 16.25 -8.86 -9.43
CA GLU A 92 17.29 -9.88 -9.51
C GLU A 92 18.45 -9.27 -10.30
N GLU A 93 19.68 -9.40 -9.79
CA GLU A 93 20.91 -8.73 -10.27
C GLU A 93 21.18 -8.92 -11.78
N ASP A 94 20.53 -9.88 -12.44
CA ASP A 94 20.62 -10.14 -13.88
C ASP A 94 19.48 -9.54 -14.74
N THR A 95 18.70 -8.59 -14.19
CA THR A 95 17.62 -7.92 -14.92
C THR A 95 17.79 -6.40 -14.94
N VAL A 96 18.29 -5.90 -16.07
CA VAL A 96 18.23 -4.48 -16.44
C VAL A 96 16.75 -4.09 -16.57
N LEU A 97 16.19 -3.56 -15.49
CA LEU A 97 14.77 -3.20 -15.33
C LEU A 97 13.82 -4.42 -15.44
N PRO A 98 12.65 -4.43 -14.77
CA PRO A 98 11.62 -5.44 -15.03
C PRO A 98 10.89 -5.01 -16.31
N ILE A 99 11.63 -4.88 -17.40
CA ILE A 99 11.12 -4.86 -18.76
C ILE A 99 11.46 -6.24 -19.34
N LYS A 100 10.94 -7.32 -18.74
CA LYS A 100 11.05 -8.64 -19.35
C LYS A 100 9.72 -9.07 -19.92
N GLU A 101 9.79 -9.25 -21.25
CA GLU A 101 8.89 -9.95 -22.16
C GLU A 101 7.74 -9.13 -22.77
N LYS A 102 7.87 -8.85 -24.07
CA LYS A 102 6.77 -8.41 -24.95
C LYS A 102 5.59 -9.38 -24.78
N GLY A 103 4.61 -8.98 -23.96
CA GLY A 103 3.37 -9.74 -23.76
C GLY A 103 2.86 -9.84 -22.33
N LYS A 104 3.69 -9.57 -21.31
CA LYS A 104 3.23 -9.38 -19.92
C LYS A 104 3.25 -7.89 -19.58
N ALA A 105 2.16 -7.38 -19.01
CA ALA A 105 2.10 -6.00 -18.56
C ALA A 105 3.23 -5.73 -17.55
N SER A 106 3.82 -4.53 -17.58
CA SER A 106 4.83 -4.14 -16.59
C SER A 106 4.25 -4.32 -15.18
N PRO A 107 5.05 -4.74 -14.18
CA PRO A 107 4.61 -4.78 -12.80
C PRO A 107 3.94 -3.48 -12.35
N ILE A 108 4.34 -2.33 -12.91
CA ILE A 108 3.73 -1.02 -12.65
C ILE A 108 2.27 -0.95 -13.16
N PHE A 109 1.99 -1.41 -14.40
CA PHE A 109 0.64 -1.37 -14.97
C PHE A 109 -0.30 -2.32 -14.23
N ASP A 110 0.18 -3.51 -13.85
CA ASP A 110 -0.61 -4.46 -13.07
C ASP A 110 -0.95 -3.89 -11.69
N GLN A 111 0.04 -3.31 -11.00
CA GLN A 111 -0.21 -2.68 -9.70
C GLN A 111 -1.10 -1.44 -9.81
N ALA A 112 -0.97 -0.64 -10.86
CA ALA A 112 -1.82 0.51 -11.10
C ALA A 112 -3.28 0.09 -11.36
N SER A 113 -3.46 -0.96 -12.16
CA SER A 113 -4.78 -1.54 -12.44
C SER A 113 -5.43 -2.12 -11.18
N ASP A 114 -4.67 -2.82 -10.34
CA ASP A 114 -5.18 -3.35 -9.05
C ASP A 114 -5.53 -2.22 -8.08
N LEU A 115 -4.65 -1.22 -7.93
CA LEU A 115 -4.92 -0.05 -7.10
C LEU A 115 -6.18 0.68 -7.57
N LEU A 116 -6.33 0.94 -8.88
CA LEU A 116 -7.51 1.59 -9.44
C LEU A 116 -8.78 0.81 -9.12
N LYS A 117 -8.80 -0.51 -9.39
CA LYS A 117 -9.94 -1.38 -9.09
C LYS A 117 -10.34 -1.33 -7.61
N ARG A 118 -9.36 -1.34 -6.70
CA ARG A 118 -9.62 -1.25 -5.25
C ARG A 118 -10.17 0.11 -4.84
N LEU A 119 -9.73 1.18 -5.49
CA LEU A 119 -10.24 2.53 -5.26
C LEU A 119 -11.70 2.66 -5.75
N GLU A 120 -12.08 1.95 -6.80
CA GLU A 120 -13.46 1.95 -7.28
C GLU A 120 -14.41 1.18 -6.35
N MET A 121 -14.01 0.00 -5.89
CA MET A 121 -14.85 -0.86 -5.02
C MET A 121 -15.22 -0.23 -3.67
N LYS A 122 -14.47 0.78 -3.23
CA LYS A 122 -14.58 1.38 -1.89
C LYS A 122 -15.24 2.76 -1.92
N ASN A 123 -15.87 3.15 -3.03
CA ASN A 123 -16.56 4.44 -3.21
C ASN A 123 -15.68 5.66 -2.90
N PHE A 124 -14.38 5.57 -3.19
CA PHE A 124 -13.46 6.69 -2.94
C PHE A 124 -13.69 7.90 -3.87
N ARG A 125 -14.71 7.87 -4.74
CA ARG A 125 -15.07 8.99 -5.64
C ARG A 125 -15.68 10.19 -4.90
N GLU A 126 -16.25 9.98 -3.71
CA GLU A 126 -17.01 11.01 -2.98
C GLU A 126 -16.14 11.96 -2.16
N ARG A 127 -14.87 11.62 -1.92
CA ARG A 127 -14.01 12.31 -0.94
C ARG A 127 -12.63 12.64 -1.53
N PRO A 128 -11.98 13.72 -1.04
CA PRO A 128 -10.61 14.04 -1.42
C PRO A 128 -9.65 12.91 -1.00
N ARG A 129 -8.62 12.70 -1.81
CA ARG A 129 -7.59 11.67 -1.60
C ARG A 129 -6.20 12.29 -1.68
N ILE A 130 -5.32 11.85 -0.79
CA ILE A 130 -3.91 12.23 -0.79
C ILE A 130 -3.08 10.96 -0.92
N PHE A 131 -2.18 10.92 -1.89
CA PHE A 131 -1.21 9.83 -2.02
C PHE A 131 0.13 10.23 -1.43
N VAL A 132 0.67 9.39 -0.56
CA VAL A 132 2.04 9.53 -0.03
C VAL A 132 2.86 8.37 -0.59
N THR A 133 3.82 8.68 -1.45
CA THR A 133 4.49 7.66 -2.26
C THR A 133 5.99 7.66 -2.04
N HIS A 134 6.61 6.49 -2.02
CA HIS A 134 8.06 6.34 -2.00
C HIS A 134 8.57 5.66 -3.29
N SER A 135 9.54 6.28 -3.96
CA SER A 135 10.25 5.71 -5.13
C SER A 135 9.28 5.14 -6.19
N LEU A 136 9.38 3.83 -6.50
CA LEU A 136 8.51 3.13 -7.46
C LEU A 136 7.01 3.31 -7.19
N GLY A 137 6.62 3.45 -5.92
CA GLY A 137 5.23 3.70 -5.55
C GLY A 137 4.65 4.96 -6.19
N GLY A 138 5.49 5.97 -6.46
CA GLY A 138 5.09 7.18 -7.18
C GLY A 138 4.75 6.91 -8.65
N LEU A 139 5.48 6.00 -9.30
CA LEU A 139 5.17 5.59 -10.67
C LEU A 139 3.89 4.77 -10.73
N VAL A 140 3.65 3.89 -9.75
CA VAL A 140 2.39 3.14 -9.63
C VAL A 140 1.20 4.10 -9.48
N VAL A 141 1.29 5.09 -8.59
CA VAL A 141 0.22 6.09 -8.41
C VAL A 141 0.05 6.94 -9.67
N LYS A 142 1.13 7.38 -10.30
CA LYS A 142 1.05 8.14 -11.56
C LYS A 142 0.31 7.37 -12.64
N GLU A 143 0.66 6.10 -12.84
CA GLU A 143 0.00 5.24 -13.82
C GLU A 143 -1.46 4.97 -13.46
N THR A 144 -1.77 4.81 -12.18
CA THR A 144 -3.15 4.66 -11.67
C THR A 144 -3.99 5.87 -12.04
N LEU A 145 -3.46 7.08 -11.81
CA LEU A 145 -4.16 8.33 -12.11
C LEU A 145 -4.30 8.55 -13.63
N TYR A 146 -3.27 8.19 -14.40
CA TYR A 146 -3.31 8.25 -15.86
C TYR A 146 -4.40 7.31 -16.42
N SER A 147 -4.41 6.05 -15.99
CA SER A 147 -5.44 5.07 -16.35
C SER A 147 -6.85 5.51 -15.93
N ALA A 148 -7.00 6.13 -14.75
CA ALA A 148 -8.29 6.64 -14.28
C ALA A 148 -8.79 7.82 -15.13
N TYR A 149 -7.88 8.69 -15.55
CA TYR A 149 -8.19 9.81 -16.42
C TYR A 149 -8.61 9.33 -17.82
N ASP A 150 -7.86 8.39 -18.40
CA ASP A 150 -8.17 7.81 -19.71
C ASP A 150 -9.50 7.04 -19.70
N TYR A 151 -9.88 6.41 -18.58
CA TYR A 151 -11.17 5.74 -18.46
C TYR A 151 -12.38 6.70 -18.40
N CYS A 152 -12.17 7.94 -17.93
CA CYS A 152 -13.24 8.93 -17.79
C CYS A 152 -13.45 9.79 -19.05
N ASN A 153 -12.58 9.67 -20.04
CA ASN A 153 -12.63 10.41 -21.31
C ASN A 153 -12.91 9.45 -22.48
#